data_AF-A0A2E0K1V3-F1
#
_entry.id   AF-A0A2E0K1V3-F1
#
_cell.length_a   1.000
_cell.length_b   1.000
_cell.length_c   1.000
_cell.angle_alpha   90.00
_cell.angle_beta   90.00
_cell.angle_gamma   90.00
#
_symmetry.space_group_name_H-M   'P 1'
#
loop_
_entity.id
_entity.type
_entity.pdbx_description
1 polymer ?
#
loop_
_entity_poly.entity_id
_entity_poly.type
_entity_poly.pdbx_seq_one_letter_code
_entity_poly.pdbx_strand_id
1 'polypeptide(L)'
;MAKTRMALEMGMGSSLRSGDYTRAAIRAVEDALWRNSISFAEAFGFDKSDMLIDISIGVQKPDLVDRDAVKAVLPYGNGEVKLLEGGLDIEKPDGSGVTIMANAAIIVSFDMERVEASGSGATKPDAQTQGAEK
;
A
#
# COMPACT_ATOMS: atom_id res chain seq x y z
N MET A 1 0.23 -7.34 20.26
CA MET A 1 -0.90 -6.52 20.70
C MET A 1 -1.59 -5.94 19.47
N ALA A 2 -2.24 -4.77 19.52
CA ALA A 2 -2.94 -4.23 18.35
C ALA A 2 -1.95 -3.59 17.37
N LYS A 3 -2.04 -3.95 16.08
CA LYS A 3 -1.23 -3.37 15.01
C LYS A 3 -1.64 -1.91 14.77
N THR A 4 -0.79 -0.96 15.12
CA THR A 4 -1.04 0.48 14.91
C THR A 4 -0.47 0.94 13.59
N ARG A 5 -1.34 1.34 12.66
CA ARG A 5 -0.97 1.79 11.30
C ARG A 5 -0.35 3.19 11.35
N MET A 6 0.82 3.33 10.74
CA MET A 6 1.59 4.58 10.70
C MET A 6 1.53 5.24 9.33
N ALA A 7 1.60 4.44 8.27
CA ALA A 7 1.58 4.93 6.90
C ALA A 7 0.86 3.97 5.96
N LEU A 8 0.31 4.55 4.90
CA LEU A 8 -0.13 3.88 3.69
C LEU A 8 0.64 4.48 2.52
N GLU A 9 1.42 3.65 1.85
CA GLU A 9 2.11 4.00 0.61
C GLU A 9 1.41 3.27 -0.54
N MET A 10 1.09 4.00 -1.60
CA MET A 10 0.41 3.44 -2.77
C MET A 10 1.28 3.63 -3.99
N GLY A 11 1.25 2.65 -4.89
CA GLY A 11 2.00 2.70 -6.14
C GLY A 11 1.29 1.97 -7.26
N MET A 12 1.70 2.26 -8.48
CA MET A 12 1.18 1.64 -9.70
C MET A 12 2.32 1.14 -10.57
N GLY A 13 2.15 -0.06 -11.12
CA GLY A 13 3.11 -0.68 -12.03
C GLY A 13 2.42 -1.22 -13.26
N SER A 14 3.16 -1.33 -14.37
CA SER A 14 2.59 -1.83 -15.63
C SER A 14 3.52 -2.79 -16.37
N SER A 15 2.91 -3.64 -17.19
CA SER A 15 3.59 -4.51 -18.16
C SER A 15 3.00 -4.25 -19.53
N LEU A 16 3.63 -3.34 -20.28
CA LEU A 16 3.04 -2.79 -21.51
C LEU A 16 3.11 -3.74 -22.71
N ARG A 17 4.19 -4.54 -22.80
CA ARG A 17 4.43 -5.42 -23.95
C ARG A 17 4.58 -6.88 -23.56
N SER A 18 5.23 -7.14 -22.43
CA SER A 18 5.64 -8.48 -21.99
C SER A 18 4.51 -9.37 -21.48
N GLY A 19 3.35 -8.82 -21.11
CA GLY A 19 2.29 -9.63 -20.47
C GLY A 19 2.72 -10.25 -19.13
N ASP A 20 3.74 -9.66 -18.50
CA ASP A 20 4.39 -10.17 -17.28
C ASP A 20 3.74 -9.53 -16.05
N TYR A 21 2.87 -10.30 -15.37
CA TYR A 21 2.14 -9.90 -14.17
C TYR A 21 3.08 -9.64 -12.99
N THR A 22 4.11 -10.48 -12.81
CA THR A 22 5.13 -10.32 -11.77
C THR A 22 5.84 -8.98 -11.89
N ARG A 23 6.25 -8.61 -13.11
CA ARG A 23 6.94 -7.34 -13.35
C ARG A 23 6.04 -6.13 -13.12
N ALA A 24 4.76 -6.22 -13.48
CA ALA A 24 3.80 -5.16 -13.15
C ALA A 24 3.68 -5.00 -11.62
N ALA A 25 3.57 -6.11 -10.88
CA ALA A 25 3.48 -6.11 -9.42
C ALA A 25 4.74 -5.54 -8.75
N ILE A 26 5.94 -5.97 -9.17
CA ILE A 26 7.22 -5.45 -8.67
C ILE A 26 7.30 -3.94 -8.87
N ARG A 27 6.98 -3.45 -10.08
CA ARG A 27 6.98 -2.01 -10.37
C ARG A 27 6.00 -1.23 -9.51
N ALA A 28 4.84 -1.79 -9.19
CA ALA A 28 3.87 -1.14 -8.31
C ALA A 28 4.42 -0.99 -6.88
N VAL A 29 5.16 -1.98 -6.40
CA VAL A 29 5.82 -1.94 -5.09
C VAL A 29 6.99 -0.96 -5.10
N GLU A 30 7.85 -0.98 -6.13
CA GLU A 30 8.95 -0.02 -6.29
C GLU A 30 8.43 1.43 -6.33
N ASP A 31 7.36 1.68 -7.10
CA ASP A 31 6.72 3.00 -7.20
C ASP A 31 6.13 3.49 -5.86
N ALA A 32 5.62 2.58 -5.03
CA ALA A 32 5.16 2.92 -3.69
C ALA A 32 6.32 3.30 -2.76
N LEU A 33 7.39 2.49 -2.74
CA LEU A 33 8.50 2.61 -1.79
C LEU A 33 9.47 3.75 -2.12
N TRP A 34 9.81 3.97 -3.39
CA TRP A 34 10.89 4.90 -3.76
C TRP A 34 10.52 6.38 -3.71
N ARG A 35 9.24 6.70 -3.52
CA ARG A 35 8.78 8.09 -3.40
C ARG A 35 8.74 8.59 -1.97
N ASN A 36 8.99 7.71 -0.99
CA ASN A 36 8.90 8.01 0.42
C ASN A 36 10.21 7.65 1.14
N SER A 37 10.55 8.44 2.15
CA SER A 37 11.63 8.12 3.08
C SER A 37 11.05 8.20 4.49
N ILE A 38 10.82 7.06 5.12
CA ILE A 38 10.22 6.97 6.45
C ILE A 38 11.29 6.71 7.52
N SER A 39 11.15 7.37 8.67
CA SER A 39 12.04 7.23 9.83
C SER A 39 11.25 6.92 11.12
N PHE A 40 10.16 6.17 10.99
CA PHE A 40 9.27 5.87 12.12
C PHE A 40 9.94 5.02 13.20
N ALA A 41 10.74 4.03 12.81
CA ALA A 41 11.42 3.16 13.75
C ALA A 41 12.33 3.98 14.69
N GLU A 42 13.17 4.84 14.10
CA GLU A 42 14.05 5.74 14.86
C GLU A 42 13.26 6.72 15.73
N ALA A 43 12.14 7.25 15.23
CA ALA A 43 11.31 8.22 15.96
C ALA A 43 10.64 7.63 17.22
N PHE A 44 10.33 6.33 17.22
CA PHE A 44 9.70 5.64 18.35
C PHE A 44 10.67 4.73 19.11
N GLY A 45 11.96 4.72 18.76
CA GLY A 45 12.98 3.91 19.43
C GLY A 45 12.86 2.40 19.16
N PHE A 46 12.26 2.02 18.03
CA PHE A 46 12.17 0.64 17.55
C PHE A 46 13.32 0.30 16.59
N ASP A 47 13.61 -0.99 16.46
CA ASP A 47 14.46 -1.48 15.38
C ASP A 47 13.67 -1.52 14.05
N LYS A 48 14.36 -1.38 12.92
CA LYS A 48 13.70 -1.48 11.60
C LYS A 48 13.06 -2.85 11.36
N SER A 49 13.55 -3.90 12.03
CA SER A 49 12.98 -5.24 12.01
C SER A 49 11.62 -5.34 12.70
N ASP A 50 11.27 -4.38 13.57
CA ASP A 50 9.98 -4.35 14.27
C ASP A 50 8.85 -3.80 13.39
N MET A 51 9.17 -3.26 12.21
CA MET A 51 8.18 -2.81 11.24
C MET A 51 7.37 -3.99 10.71
N LEU A 52 6.06 -3.92 10.92
CA LEU A 52 5.08 -4.84 10.35
C LEU A 52 4.59 -4.29 9.01
N ILE A 53 4.96 -4.96 7.92
CA ILE A 53 4.67 -4.51 6.56
C ILE A 53 3.61 -5.42 5.93
N ASP A 54 2.43 -4.88 5.64
CA ASP A 54 1.44 -5.58 4.80
C ASP A 54 1.47 -4.98 3.39
N ILE A 55 1.70 -5.81 2.38
CA ILE A 55 1.57 -5.42 0.98
C ILE A 55 0.31 -6.07 0.42
N SER A 56 -0.56 -5.28 -0.17
CA SER A 56 -1.67 -5.77 -1.01
C SER A 56 -1.46 -5.31 -2.44
N ILE A 57 -1.51 -6.24 -3.39
CA ILE A 57 -1.36 -5.94 -4.82
C ILE A 57 -2.61 -6.40 -5.55
N GLY A 58 -3.29 -5.46 -6.20
CA GLY A 58 -4.42 -5.70 -7.08
C GLY A 58 -3.97 -5.88 -8.52
N VAL A 59 -4.27 -7.03 -9.12
CA VAL A 59 -4.02 -7.34 -10.54
C VAL A 59 -5.02 -8.36 -11.08
N GLN A 60 -5.31 -8.36 -12.38
CA GLN A 60 -6.38 -9.19 -12.96
C GLN A 60 -6.13 -10.70 -12.86
N LYS A 61 -4.86 -11.14 -12.82
CA LYS A 61 -4.49 -12.55 -12.67
C LYS A 61 -3.48 -12.75 -11.53
N PRO A 62 -3.95 -12.74 -10.26
CA PRO A 62 -3.08 -12.84 -9.09
C PRO A 62 -2.22 -14.11 -9.09
N ASP A 63 -2.75 -15.22 -9.58
CA ASP A 63 -2.07 -16.53 -9.59
C ASP A 63 -0.86 -16.57 -10.55
N LEU A 64 -0.72 -15.59 -11.45
CA LEU A 64 0.41 -15.47 -12.36
C LEU A 64 1.54 -14.58 -11.82
N VAL A 65 1.41 -14.08 -10.58
CA VAL A 65 2.43 -13.26 -9.93
C VAL A 65 3.31 -14.15 -9.06
N ASP A 66 4.62 -14.05 -9.27
CA ASP A 66 5.61 -14.62 -8.38
C ASP A 66 5.68 -13.79 -7.08
N ARG A 67 5.10 -14.34 -6.02
CA ARG A 67 5.03 -13.71 -4.70
C ARG A 67 6.40 -13.52 -4.07
N ASP A 68 7.32 -14.46 -4.28
CA ASP A 68 8.65 -14.40 -3.66
C ASP A 68 9.50 -13.35 -4.36
N ALA A 69 9.39 -13.22 -5.69
CA ALA A 69 10.02 -12.14 -6.45
C ALA A 69 9.52 -10.75 -6.00
N VAL A 70 8.21 -10.60 -5.73
CA VAL A 70 7.66 -9.36 -5.17
C VAL A 70 8.21 -9.10 -3.76
N LYS A 71 8.24 -10.13 -2.90
CA LYS A 71 8.72 -10.01 -1.52
C LYS A 71 10.19 -9.61 -1.45
N ALA A 72 11.01 -10.04 -2.41
CA ALA A 72 12.42 -9.70 -2.51
C ALA A 72 12.70 -8.21 -2.78
N VAL A 73 11.69 -7.43 -3.19
CA VAL A 73 11.80 -5.97 -3.39
C VAL A 73 11.86 -5.20 -2.07
N LEU A 74 11.35 -5.78 -0.98
CA LEU A 74 11.31 -5.10 0.31
C LEU A 74 12.73 -4.85 0.85
N PRO A 75 13.05 -3.60 1.25
CA PRO A 75 14.39 -3.26 1.72
C PRO A 75 14.68 -3.83 3.13
N TYR A 76 13.66 -4.04 3.96
CA TYR A 76 13.76 -4.55 5.33
C TYR A 76 12.40 -5.03 5.85
N GLY A 77 12.42 -5.79 6.96
CA GLY A 77 11.24 -6.23 7.69
C GLY A 77 10.65 -7.55 7.23
N ASN A 78 9.68 -8.04 8.00
CA ASN A 78 8.88 -9.22 7.65
C ASN A 78 7.60 -8.76 6.95
N GLY A 79 7.62 -8.75 5.61
CA GLY A 79 6.46 -8.40 4.79
C GLY A 79 5.53 -9.58 4.54
N GLU A 80 4.24 -9.39 4.76
CA GLU A 80 3.18 -10.24 4.21
C GLU A 80 2.73 -9.65 2.87
N VAL A 81 2.91 -10.41 1.78
CA VAL A 81 2.38 -10.03 0.46
C VAL A 81 1.03 -10.70 0.30
N LYS A 82 0.00 -9.95 -0.11
CA LYS A 82 -1.33 -10.42 -0.53
C LYS A 82 -1.55 -10.04 -1.98
N LEU A 83 -1.90 -11.03 -2.80
CA LEU A 83 -2.23 -10.85 -4.21
C LEU A 83 -3.74 -10.98 -4.34
N LEU A 84 -4.38 -9.98 -4.94
CA LEU A 84 -5.82 -9.83 -5.00
C LEU A 84 -6.24 -9.52 -6.43
N GLU A 85 -7.44 -9.96 -6.82
CA GLU A 85 -8.03 -9.52 -8.08
C GLU A 85 -8.27 -8.00 -8.03
N GLY A 86 -7.89 -7.30 -9.11
CA GLY A 86 -7.98 -5.87 -9.23
C GLY A 86 -7.10 -5.34 -10.36
N GLY A 87 -6.69 -4.07 -10.28
CA GLY A 87 -5.87 -3.48 -11.35
C GLY A 87 -6.66 -3.36 -12.66
N LEU A 88 -5.98 -3.51 -13.80
CA LEU A 88 -6.61 -3.46 -15.11
C LEU A 88 -5.79 -4.21 -16.17
N ASP A 89 -6.45 -5.01 -16.99
CA ASP A 89 -5.90 -5.51 -18.24
C ASP A 89 -6.58 -4.79 -19.41
N ILE A 90 -5.77 -4.24 -20.32
CA ILE A 90 -6.25 -3.59 -21.54
C ILE A 90 -5.81 -4.43 -22.72
N GLU A 91 -6.76 -5.04 -23.43
CA GLU A 91 -6.48 -5.76 -24.68
C GLU A 91 -5.92 -4.81 -25.74
N LYS A 92 -4.87 -5.24 -26.43
CA LYS A 92 -4.29 -4.45 -27.52
C LYS A 92 -5.17 -4.59 -28.77
N PRO A 93 -5.37 -3.52 -29.56
CA PRO A 93 -6.18 -3.57 -30.77
C PRO A 93 -5.70 -4.59 -31.82
N ASP A 94 -4.41 -4.93 -31.81
CA ASP A 94 -3.78 -5.88 -32.73
C ASP A 94 -3.85 -7.35 -32.24
N GLY A 95 -4.45 -7.61 -31.08
CA GLY A 95 -4.54 -8.94 -30.49
C GLY A 95 -3.21 -9.51 -29.96
N SER A 96 -2.13 -8.73 -29.93
CA SER A 96 -0.80 -9.17 -29.48
C SER A 96 -0.65 -9.32 -27.96
N GLY A 97 -1.77 -9.45 -27.24
CA GLY A 97 -1.85 -9.61 -25.79
C GLY A 97 -2.45 -8.39 -25.09
N VAL A 98 -2.12 -8.25 -23.80
CA VAL A 98 -2.69 -7.26 -22.90
C VAL A 98 -1.62 -6.30 -22.36
N THR A 99 -2.01 -5.06 -22.12
CA THR A 99 -1.30 -4.15 -21.22
C THR A 99 -1.82 -4.41 -19.82
N ILE A 100 -0.93 -4.84 -18.91
CA ILE A 100 -1.29 -5.13 -17.52
C ILE A 100 -0.98 -3.91 -16.66
N MET A 101 -1.90 -3.57 -15.76
CA MET A 101 -1.72 -2.57 -14.72
C MET A 101 -1.96 -3.23 -13.35
N ALA A 102 -0.99 -3.09 -12.45
CA ALA A 102 -1.08 -3.52 -11.07
C ALA A 102 -1.05 -2.29 -10.15
N ASN A 103 -1.81 -2.34 -9.05
CA ASN A 103 -1.75 -1.34 -7.99
C ASN A 103 -1.29 -1.99 -6.70
N ALA A 104 -0.40 -1.32 -5.97
CA ALA A 104 0.08 -1.77 -4.66
C ALA A 104 -0.36 -0.80 -3.57
N ALA A 105 -0.70 -1.37 -2.41
CA ALA A 105 -0.92 -0.67 -1.15
C ALA A 105 -0.03 -1.31 -0.08
N ILE A 106 0.88 -0.53 0.48
CA ILE A 106 1.84 -0.94 1.50
C ILE A 106 1.48 -0.24 2.80
N ILE A 107 1.16 -1.02 3.82
CA ILE A 107 0.82 -0.52 5.15
C ILE A 107 1.98 -0.81 6.08
N VAL A 108 2.55 0.24 6.66
CA VAL A 108 3.58 0.15 7.69
C VAL A 108 2.93 0.35 9.06
N SER A 109 3.23 -0.54 10.00
CA SER A 109 2.69 -0.51 11.36
C SER A 109 3.70 -1.00 12.38
N PHE A 110 3.46 -0.70 13.66
CA PHE A 110 4.20 -1.28 14.79
C PHE A 110 3.22 -1.95 15.76
N ASP A 111 3.73 -2.89 16.57
CA ASP A 111 3.00 -3.41 17.72
C ASP A 111 3.12 -2.40 18.88
N MET A 112 2.22 -1.42 18.89
CA MET A 112 2.23 -0.34 19.88
C MET A 112 0.82 0.14 20.18
N GLU A 113 0.61 0.64 21.38
CA GLU A 113 -0.67 1.21 21.80
C GLU A 113 -0.76 2.70 21.45
N ARG A 114 -1.92 3.12 20.93
CA ARG A 114 -2.21 4.53 20.70
C ARG A 114 -2.58 5.18 22.03
N VAL A 115 -1.78 6.16 22.46
CA VAL A 115 -2.17 7.04 23.57
C VAL A 115 -3.16 8.06 23.03
N GLU A 116 -4.40 8.03 23.52
CA GLU A 116 -5.36 9.09 23.21
C GLU A 116 -4.83 10.41 23.78
N ALA A 117 -4.88 11.48 22.97
CA ALA A 117 -4.46 12.79 23.43
C ALA A 117 -5.33 13.20 24.63
N SER A 118 -4.75 13.29 25.83
CA SER A 118 -5.44 13.83 27.00
C SER A 118 -5.89 15.25 26.67
N GLY A 119 -7.20 15.47 26.67
CA GLY A 119 -7.85 16.62 26.03
C GLY A 119 -7.14 17.96 26.22
N SER A 120 -6.61 18.51 25.12
CA SER A 120 -6.58 19.96 24.96
C SER A 120 -7.94 20.37 24.39
N GLY A 121 -8.59 21.33 25.04
CA GLY A 121 -9.93 21.81 24.70
C GLY A 121 -10.00 22.54 23.37
N ALA A 122 -9.78 21.84 22.26
CA ALA A 122 -10.17 22.30 20.93
C ALA A 122 -11.64 21.89 20.71
N THR A 123 -12.55 22.76 21.13
CA THR A 123 -13.95 22.71 20.70
C THR A 123 -13.98 22.60 19.17
N LYS A 124 -14.44 21.45 18.65
CA LYS A 124 -14.83 21.36 17.25
C LYS A 124 -15.83 22.49 16.99
N PRO A 125 -15.68 23.30 15.93
CA PRO A 125 -16.72 24.26 15.59
C PRO A 125 -18.00 23.47 15.37
N ASP A 126 -19.01 23.74 16.18
CA ASP A 126 -20.33 23.15 16.01
C ASP A 126 -20.78 23.43 14.59
N ALA A 127 -20.98 22.36 13.81
CA ALA A 127 -21.73 22.42 12.57
C ALA A 127 -23.19 22.71 12.95
N GLN A 128 -23.48 23.97 13.25
CA GLN A 128 -24.85 24.47 13.31
C GLN A 128 -25.46 24.26 11.93
N THR A 129 -26.26 23.22 11.87
CA THR A 129 -27.21 22.95 10.81
C THR A 129 -28.18 24.13 10.82
N GLN A 130 -28.01 25.07 9.89
CA GLN A 130 -29.05 26.07 9.63
C GLN A 130 -30.26 25.32 9.08
N GLY A 131 -31.26 25.17 9.94
CA GLY A 131 -32.60 24.81 9.51
C GLY A 131 -33.10 25.86 8.51
N ALA A 132 -33.46 25.39 7.32
CA ALA A 132 -34.26 26.16 6.39
C ALA A 132 -35.67 26.31 6.99
N GLU A 133 -36.05 27.54 7.33
CA GLU A 133 -37.44 27.94 7.49
C GLU A 133 -37.79 29.00 6.44
N LYS A 134 -38.87 28.69 5.72
CA LYS A 134 -39.69 29.49 4.79
C LYS A 134 -39.23 29.59 3.33
#